data_AF-A0A8H4H290-F1
#
_entry.id   AF-A0A8H4H290-F1
#
_cell.length_a   1.000
_cell.length_b   1.000
_cell.length_c   1.000
_cell.angle_alpha   90.00
_cell.angle_beta   90.00
_cell.angle_gamma   90.00
#
_symmetry.space_group_name_H-M   'P 1'
#
loop_
_entity.id
_entity.type
_entity.pdbx_description
1 polymer ?
#
loop_
_entity_poly.entity_id
_entity_poly.type
_entity_poly.pdbx_seq_one_letter_code
_entity_poly.pdbx_strand_id
1 'polypeptide(L)'
;MVSSALNLLLFSGLALGSLVDRRQLAPAVSTASSNAQVTLLSEVHNISKNRASLNSDASTYYLGYREEDFAKPYAKFWNPNVPELSDETQKGISSSPHASKLTFTANEAAKIMLEPGYLQMENGYAIDDNGTVMVAVRSEIPQVTGEMYDWWFGWHTTESARYKLWNPVAHQYAYRKPDSEDWSNKTYAERYWGMVSWIDEFVGNSAAKLSIEFIPPSELGVDTAKWAETEYVSEGFDNISYLLHQVRRKPDGYRELRSRFWIAHGTPQLGHDLAVHCFTEMTHLGTFLPELFAEFKDTV
;
A
#
# COMPACT_ATOMS: atom_id res chain seq x y z
N MET A 1 47.42 -44.58 16.52
CA MET A 1 48.57 -44.71 15.59
C MET A 1 48.00 -44.41 14.21
N VAL A 2 48.33 -43.36 13.44
CA VAL A 2 49.34 -42.30 13.34
C VAL A 2 48.61 -41.19 12.52
N SER A 3 48.66 -39.90 12.81
CA SER A 3 49.58 -38.90 12.22
C SER A 3 48.94 -37.53 12.52
N SER A 4 49.55 -36.61 13.27
CA SER A 4 50.56 -35.60 12.85
C SER A 4 49.95 -34.20 12.88
N ALA A 5 50.50 -33.39 13.80
CA ALA A 5 50.23 -31.98 13.98
C ALA A 5 50.94 -31.14 12.90
N LEU A 6 50.36 -30.00 12.53
CA LEU A 6 51.12 -28.89 11.96
C LEU A 6 50.54 -27.53 12.40
N ASN A 7 51.28 -26.94 13.34
CA ASN A 7 51.53 -25.54 13.67
C ASN A 7 50.51 -24.45 13.34
N LEU A 8 50.04 -23.89 14.45
CA LEU A 8 49.57 -22.53 14.70
C LEU A 8 50.59 -21.47 14.26
N LEU A 9 50.14 -20.48 13.48
CA LEU A 9 50.79 -19.18 13.32
C LEU A 9 49.72 -18.11 13.45
N LEU A 10 49.77 -17.40 14.59
CA LEU A 10 48.98 -16.22 14.87
C LEU A 10 49.39 -15.08 13.92
N PHE A 11 48.40 -14.45 13.29
CA PHE A 11 48.50 -13.05 12.90
C PHE A 11 47.34 -12.27 13.54
N SER A 12 47.69 -11.50 14.56
CA SER A 12 46.88 -10.46 15.17
C SER A 12 46.74 -9.29 14.19
N GLY A 13 45.54 -9.09 13.66
CA GLY A 13 45.15 -7.89 12.92
C GLY A 13 43.96 -7.24 13.60
N LEU A 14 44.24 -6.30 14.51
CA LEU A 14 43.27 -5.35 15.05
C LEU A 14 42.78 -4.45 13.92
N ALA A 15 41.57 -4.67 13.42
CA ALA A 15 40.86 -3.69 12.62
C ALA A 15 39.93 -2.90 13.55
N LEU A 16 40.36 -1.69 13.90
CA LEU A 16 39.56 -0.69 14.57
C LEU A 16 38.29 -0.43 13.75
N GLY A 17 37.13 -0.71 14.35
CA GLY A 17 35.85 -0.27 13.84
C GLY A 17 35.78 1.25 13.92
N SER A 18 35.80 1.92 12.77
CA SER A 18 35.39 3.32 12.68
C SER A 18 33.86 3.38 12.80
N LEU A 19 33.39 3.62 14.02
CA LEU A 19 32.06 4.13 14.29
C LEU A 19 31.86 5.41 13.46
N VAL A 20 31.01 5.35 12.44
CA VAL A 20 30.54 6.55 11.76
C VAL A 20 29.56 7.25 12.72
N ASP A 21 29.98 8.42 13.17
CA ASP A 21 29.29 9.28 14.12
C ASP A 21 27.89 9.68 13.60
N ARG A 22 26.86 9.47 14.42
CA ARG A 22 25.43 9.69 14.12
C ARG A 22 25.02 11.18 14.12
N ARG A 23 25.96 12.12 13.95
CA ARG A 23 25.69 13.56 13.96
C ARG A 23 26.57 14.31 12.98
N GLN A 24 26.32 14.14 11.68
CA GLN A 24 26.81 15.06 10.65
C GLN A 24 26.12 14.84 9.30
N LEU A 25 24.79 14.98 9.27
CA LEU A 25 24.12 15.42 8.04
C LEU A 25 23.78 16.90 8.25
N ALA A 26 24.32 17.74 7.37
CA ALA A 26 24.02 19.17 7.37
C ALA A 26 22.49 19.36 7.22
N PRO A 27 21.87 20.33 7.92
CA PRO A 27 20.46 20.65 7.70
C PRO A 27 20.26 21.00 6.22
N ALA A 28 19.17 20.48 5.64
CA ALA A 28 18.78 20.80 4.28
C ALA A 28 18.79 22.32 4.08
N VAL A 29 19.60 22.79 3.14
CA VAL A 29 19.62 24.19 2.73
C VAL A 29 18.23 24.49 2.18
N SER A 30 17.55 25.46 2.79
CA SER A 30 16.28 25.99 2.28
C SER A 30 16.53 26.71 0.96
N THR A 31 16.52 25.97 -0.15
CA THR A 31 16.42 26.57 -1.47
C THR A 31 14.99 27.02 -1.69
N ALA A 32 14.85 28.25 -2.15
CA ALA A 32 13.61 28.98 -2.34
C ALA A 32 12.49 28.13 -2.96
N SER A 33 11.26 28.35 -2.48
CA SER A 33 10.02 27.77 -2.97
C SER A 33 9.98 27.79 -4.50
N SER A 34 9.97 26.61 -5.13
CA SER A 34 9.50 26.49 -6.49
C SER A 34 8.01 26.83 -6.47
N ASN A 35 7.62 27.89 -7.18
CA ASN A 35 6.22 28.25 -7.41
C ASN A 35 5.59 27.25 -8.40
N ALA A 36 5.54 25.97 -8.05
CA ALA A 36 4.69 25.02 -8.75
C ALA A 36 3.24 25.42 -8.45
N GLN A 37 2.58 26.06 -9.41
CA GLN A 37 1.17 26.42 -9.28
C GLN A 37 0.34 25.14 -9.14
N VAL A 38 -0.33 25.01 -8.00
CA VAL A 38 -1.40 24.05 -7.79
C VAL A 38 -2.56 24.48 -8.68
N THR A 39 -2.90 23.66 -9.68
CA THR A 39 -4.11 23.89 -10.46
C THR A 39 -5.30 23.53 -9.59
N LEU A 40 -6.00 24.55 -9.09
CA LEU A 40 -7.28 24.41 -8.38
C LEU A 40 -8.34 23.85 -9.34
N LEU A 41 -9.19 22.94 -8.86
CA LEU A 41 -10.40 22.52 -9.57
C LEU A 41 -11.23 23.76 -9.91
N SER A 42 -11.40 24.06 -11.20
CA SER A 42 -12.40 25.01 -11.67
C SER A 42 -13.66 24.23 -12.06
N GLU A 43 -14.83 24.86 -11.96
CA GLU A 43 -16.13 24.26 -12.31
C GLU A 43 -16.28 23.88 -13.80
N VAL A 44 -15.22 24.02 -14.60
CA VAL A 44 -15.21 23.86 -16.05
C VAL A 44 -14.16 22.82 -16.42
N HIS A 45 -14.56 21.54 -16.33
CA HIS A 45 -13.84 20.32 -16.73
C HIS A 45 -12.74 19.81 -15.78
N ASN A 46 -13.13 18.86 -14.92
CA ASN A 46 -12.23 18.11 -14.02
C ASN A 46 -11.75 16.80 -14.68
N ILE A 47 -11.02 16.92 -15.79
CA ILE A 47 -10.50 15.75 -16.51
C ILE A 47 -9.23 15.24 -15.83
N SER A 48 -9.33 14.11 -15.13
CA SER A 48 -8.16 13.38 -14.64
C SER A 48 -7.50 12.63 -15.78
N LYS A 49 -6.18 12.75 -15.90
CA LYS A 49 -5.39 12.11 -16.95
C LYS A 49 -4.02 11.70 -16.45
N ASN A 50 -3.50 10.59 -16.96
CA ASN A 50 -2.13 10.17 -16.68
C ASN A 50 -1.13 11.27 -17.07
N ARG A 51 -0.19 11.55 -16.17
CA ARG A 51 0.81 12.61 -16.32
C ARG A 51 1.93 12.24 -17.30
N ALA A 52 2.08 10.96 -17.60
CA ALA A 52 3.03 10.42 -18.57
C ALA A 52 2.35 9.38 -19.47
N SER A 53 2.89 9.20 -20.67
CA SER A 53 2.50 8.09 -21.56
C SER A 53 2.91 6.75 -20.94
N LEU A 54 2.21 5.68 -21.35
CA LEU A 54 2.54 4.33 -20.94
C LEU A 54 4.00 4.01 -21.30
N ASN A 55 4.78 3.67 -20.29
CA ASN A 55 6.11 3.13 -20.46
C ASN A 55 6.02 1.60 -20.40
N SER A 56 6.44 0.91 -21.47
CA SER A 56 6.43 -0.56 -21.53
C SER A 56 7.80 -1.17 -21.18
N ASP A 57 8.83 -0.35 -21.03
CA ASP A 57 10.19 -0.80 -20.72
C ASP A 57 10.44 -0.82 -19.21
N ALA A 58 10.20 -1.97 -18.59
CA ALA A 58 10.40 -2.15 -17.16
C ALA A 58 11.86 -2.00 -16.71
N SER A 59 12.84 -2.05 -17.62
CA SER A 59 14.24 -1.80 -17.25
C SER A 59 14.49 -0.35 -16.81
N THR A 60 13.55 0.55 -17.13
CA THR A 60 13.60 1.96 -16.75
C THR A 60 12.92 2.26 -15.41
N TYR A 61 12.16 1.30 -14.86
CA TYR A 61 11.48 1.47 -13.58
C TYR A 61 12.48 1.53 -12.43
N TYR A 62 12.14 2.26 -11.37
CA TYR A 62 13.08 2.51 -10.28
C TYR A 62 12.39 2.68 -8.94
N LEU A 63 13.06 2.23 -7.88
CA LEU A 63 12.70 2.51 -6.50
C LEU A 63 13.16 3.91 -6.10
N GLY A 64 12.50 4.48 -5.10
CA GLY A 64 12.83 5.79 -4.58
C GLY A 64 12.41 6.94 -5.49
N TYR A 65 12.71 8.14 -5.02
CA TYR A 65 12.57 9.40 -5.76
C TYR A 65 13.88 9.78 -6.47
N ARG A 66 13.76 10.31 -7.69
CA ARG A 66 14.81 11.00 -8.44
C ARG A 66 14.61 12.51 -8.41
N GLU A 67 15.53 13.25 -9.02
CA GLU A 67 15.50 14.72 -9.08
C GLU A 67 14.15 15.23 -9.62
N GLU A 68 13.62 14.61 -10.68
CA GLU A 68 12.31 14.96 -11.24
C GLU A 68 11.12 14.72 -10.29
N ASP A 69 11.23 13.75 -9.38
CA ASP A 69 10.19 13.46 -8.39
C ASP A 69 10.27 14.47 -7.23
N PHE A 70 11.48 14.87 -6.83
CA PHE A 70 11.68 15.91 -5.81
C PHE A 70 11.23 17.30 -6.26
N ALA A 71 11.10 17.53 -7.57
CA ALA A 71 10.55 18.76 -8.12
C ALA A 71 9.01 18.85 -8.02
N LYS A 72 8.32 17.76 -7.64
CA LYS A 72 6.85 17.71 -7.54
C LYS A 72 6.34 18.48 -6.31
N PRO A 73 5.17 19.12 -6.38
CA PRO A 73 4.65 19.93 -5.26
C PRO A 73 4.36 19.10 -3.99
N TYR A 74 4.05 17.82 -4.15
CA TYR A 74 3.81 16.88 -3.05
C TYR A 74 5.09 16.15 -2.58
N ALA A 75 6.27 16.47 -3.12
CA ALA A 75 7.51 15.77 -2.78
C ALA A 75 7.90 15.90 -1.30
N LYS A 76 7.40 16.93 -0.60
CA LYS A 76 7.58 17.09 0.85
C LYS A 76 6.96 15.96 1.68
N PHE A 77 6.01 15.20 1.12
CA PHE A 77 5.41 14.02 1.76
C PHE A 77 6.22 12.74 1.53
N TRP A 78 7.27 12.78 0.70
CA TRP A 78 8.16 11.65 0.51
C TRP A 78 8.97 11.37 1.78
N ASN A 79 8.84 10.16 2.32
CA ASN A 79 9.61 9.73 3.48
C ASN A 79 9.94 8.23 3.38
N PRO A 80 11.20 7.85 3.04
CA PRO A 80 11.56 6.44 2.90
C PRO A 80 11.66 5.68 4.24
N ASN A 81 11.51 6.35 5.38
CA ASN A 81 11.46 5.71 6.68
C ASN A 81 10.03 5.20 6.93
N VAL A 82 9.75 4.00 6.45
CA VAL A 82 8.46 3.33 6.65
C VAL A 82 8.31 2.80 8.09
N PRO A 83 7.08 2.71 8.62
CA PRO A 83 6.83 2.15 9.94
C PRO A 83 7.31 0.69 10.06
N GLU A 84 7.85 0.34 11.22
CA GLU A 84 8.12 -1.06 11.55
C GLU A 84 6.80 -1.84 11.75
N LEU A 85 6.82 -3.14 11.47
CA LEU A 85 5.67 -4.01 11.73
C LEU A 85 5.26 -3.96 13.20
N SER A 86 3.96 -3.84 13.47
CA SER A 86 3.46 -3.93 14.85
C SER A 86 3.74 -5.31 15.47
N ASP A 87 3.83 -5.39 16.80
CA ASP A 87 3.95 -6.66 17.53
C ASP A 87 2.87 -7.67 17.14
N GLU A 88 1.64 -7.20 16.94
CA GLU A 88 0.50 -8.05 16.56
C GLU A 88 0.65 -8.60 15.15
N THR A 89 1.08 -7.75 14.21
CA THR A 89 1.33 -8.16 12.82
C THR A 89 2.49 -9.14 12.73
N GLN A 90 3.60 -8.87 13.42
CA GLN A 90 4.75 -9.79 13.50
C GLN A 90 4.35 -11.16 14.06
N LYS A 91 3.58 -11.20 15.15
CA LYS A 91 3.07 -12.45 15.74
C LYS A 91 2.11 -13.18 14.80
N GLY A 92 1.20 -12.46 14.15
CA GLY A 92 0.25 -13.01 13.19
C GLY A 92 0.95 -13.69 12.02
N ILE A 93 1.94 -13.01 11.44
CA ILE A 93 2.78 -13.55 10.34
C ILE A 93 3.62 -14.73 10.82
N SER A 94 4.29 -14.62 11.97
CA SER A 94 5.14 -15.70 12.50
C SER A 94 4.36 -16.96 12.88
N SER A 95 3.06 -16.82 13.15
CA SER A 95 2.15 -17.93 13.45
C SER A 95 1.46 -18.49 12.20
N SER A 96 1.74 -17.92 11.02
CA SER A 96 1.15 -18.34 9.76
C SER A 96 1.94 -19.49 9.11
N PRO A 97 1.30 -20.35 8.29
CA PRO A 97 -0.12 -20.34 7.99
C PRO A 97 -0.97 -20.76 9.20
N HIS A 98 -2.08 -20.05 9.41
CA HIS A 98 -3.10 -20.46 10.37
C HIS A 98 -3.94 -21.61 9.81
N ALA A 99 -4.77 -22.23 10.66
CA ALA A 99 -5.65 -23.32 10.26
C ALA A 99 -6.62 -22.88 9.14
N SER A 100 -6.82 -23.73 8.12
CA SER A 100 -7.69 -23.43 6.97
C SER A 100 -9.13 -23.11 7.37
N LYS A 101 -9.61 -23.59 8.53
CA LYS A 101 -10.97 -23.26 9.03
C LYS A 101 -11.15 -21.81 9.47
N LEU A 102 -10.09 -20.99 9.47
CA LEU A 102 -10.19 -19.54 9.67
C LEU A 102 -10.40 -18.77 8.35
N THR A 103 -10.31 -19.42 7.19
CA THR A 103 -10.56 -18.78 5.90
C THR A 103 -12.05 -18.65 5.61
N PHE A 104 -12.39 -17.61 4.86
CA PHE A 104 -13.70 -17.38 4.24
C PHE A 104 -13.46 -16.82 2.83
N THR A 105 -14.47 -16.79 1.98
CA THR A 105 -14.38 -16.27 0.60
C THR A 105 -14.59 -14.76 0.53
N ALA A 106 -14.20 -14.12 -0.57
CA ALA A 106 -14.44 -12.69 -0.81
C ALA A 106 -15.94 -12.32 -0.72
N ASN A 107 -16.82 -13.17 -1.26
CA ASN A 107 -18.28 -12.96 -1.20
C ASN A 107 -18.84 -13.09 0.22
N GLU A 108 -18.20 -13.85 1.10
CA GLU A 108 -18.59 -13.95 2.51
C GLU A 108 -18.06 -12.78 3.34
N ALA A 109 -17.02 -12.08 2.86
CA ALA A 109 -16.36 -11.00 3.57
C ALA A 109 -17.30 -9.85 3.90
N ALA A 110 -18.19 -9.49 2.98
CA ALA A 110 -19.19 -8.46 3.19
C ALA A 110 -20.02 -8.69 4.45
N LYS A 111 -20.38 -9.96 4.75
CA LYS A 111 -21.08 -10.30 5.98
C LYS A 111 -20.13 -10.39 7.18
N ILE A 112 -19.06 -11.15 7.03
CA ILE A 112 -18.18 -11.52 8.15
C ILE A 112 -17.42 -10.31 8.70
N MET A 113 -16.91 -9.43 7.84
CA MET A 113 -16.15 -8.25 8.27
C MET A 113 -17.03 -7.14 8.85
N LEU A 114 -18.35 -7.24 8.67
CA LEU A 114 -19.32 -6.34 9.28
C LEU A 114 -19.71 -6.72 10.70
N GLU A 115 -19.39 -7.94 11.14
CA GLU A 115 -19.66 -8.34 12.52
C GLU A 115 -18.86 -7.48 13.51
N PRO A 116 -19.45 -7.09 14.66
CA PRO A 116 -18.75 -6.33 15.69
C PRO A 116 -17.52 -7.07 16.22
N GLY A 117 -16.50 -6.31 16.60
CA GLY A 117 -15.28 -6.86 17.18
C GLY A 117 -14.26 -7.30 16.14
N TYR A 118 -13.53 -8.37 16.44
CA TYR A 118 -12.42 -8.85 15.63
C TYR A 118 -12.59 -10.34 15.34
N LEU A 119 -12.13 -10.76 14.15
CA LEU A 119 -12.02 -12.16 13.80
C LEU A 119 -10.80 -12.77 14.51
N GLN A 120 -10.75 -14.10 14.55
CA GLN A 120 -9.61 -14.82 15.13
C GLN A 120 -8.30 -14.53 14.38
N MET A 121 -8.38 -14.22 13.08
CA MET A 121 -7.24 -13.84 12.24
C MET A 121 -7.45 -12.44 11.67
N GLU A 122 -6.93 -11.43 12.37
CA GLU A 122 -6.82 -10.04 11.87
C GLU A 122 -5.43 -9.74 11.29
N ASN A 123 -4.43 -10.56 11.60
CA ASN A 123 -3.06 -10.46 11.10
C ASN A 123 -2.52 -11.86 10.78
N GLY A 124 -1.99 -12.06 9.57
CA GLY A 124 -1.40 -13.33 9.12
C GLY A 124 -2.08 -13.86 7.86
N TYR A 125 -1.81 -15.11 7.50
CA TYR A 125 -2.42 -15.77 6.36
C TYR A 125 -2.78 -17.22 6.66
N ALA A 126 -3.72 -17.75 5.90
CA ALA A 126 -4.09 -19.16 5.86
C ALA A 126 -4.34 -19.58 4.42
N ILE A 127 -4.33 -20.89 4.16
CA ILE A 127 -4.59 -21.45 2.84
C ILE A 127 -5.82 -22.34 2.95
N ASP A 128 -6.82 -22.08 2.11
CA ASP A 128 -8.06 -22.85 2.12
C ASP A 128 -7.89 -24.23 1.44
N ASP A 129 -8.94 -25.05 1.49
CA ASP A 129 -8.92 -26.40 0.92
C ASP A 129 -8.82 -26.39 -0.63
N ASN A 130 -9.00 -25.23 -1.29
CA ASN A 130 -8.85 -25.02 -2.73
C ASN A 130 -7.48 -24.44 -3.12
N GLY A 131 -6.60 -24.16 -2.15
CA GLY A 131 -5.29 -23.55 -2.38
C GLY A 131 -5.32 -22.02 -2.52
N THR A 132 -6.43 -21.35 -2.18
CA THR A 132 -6.51 -19.89 -2.11
C THR A 132 -5.77 -19.41 -0.86
N VAL A 133 -4.84 -18.46 -1.03
CA VAL A 133 -4.19 -17.81 0.10
C VAL A 133 -5.08 -16.66 0.56
N MET A 134 -5.64 -16.78 1.78
CA MET A 134 -6.34 -15.67 2.42
C MET A 134 -5.37 -14.93 3.36
N VAL A 135 -5.09 -13.66 3.07
CA VAL A 135 -4.26 -12.79 3.91
C VAL A 135 -5.16 -11.83 4.68
N ALA A 136 -4.87 -11.64 5.96
CA ALA A 136 -5.50 -10.64 6.82
C ALA A 136 -4.43 -9.71 7.38
N VAL A 137 -4.66 -8.40 7.28
CA VAL A 137 -3.80 -7.39 7.87
C VAL A 137 -4.66 -6.32 8.53
N ARG A 138 -4.28 -5.92 9.74
CA ARG A 138 -4.86 -4.78 10.44
C ARG A 138 -3.80 -3.70 10.59
N SER A 139 -4.08 -2.53 10.03
CA SER A 139 -3.17 -1.39 10.02
C SER A 139 -3.76 -0.22 10.81
N GLU A 140 -2.90 0.50 11.51
CA GLU A 140 -3.29 1.62 12.36
C GLU A 140 -3.31 2.91 11.53
N ILE A 141 -4.50 3.49 11.31
CA ILE A 141 -4.72 4.68 10.47
C ILE A 141 -5.60 5.73 11.18
N PRO A 142 -5.27 6.15 12.41
CA PRO A 142 -6.19 6.85 13.33
C PRO A 142 -6.85 8.10 12.76
N GLN A 143 -6.16 8.80 11.86
CA GLN A 143 -6.57 10.09 11.32
C GLN A 143 -7.14 10.00 9.90
N VAL A 144 -7.09 8.83 9.25
CA VAL A 144 -7.54 8.65 7.87
C VAL A 144 -9.03 8.39 7.86
N THR A 145 -9.81 9.33 7.32
CA THR A 145 -11.24 9.11 7.06
C THR A 145 -11.44 8.28 5.79
N GLY A 146 -12.63 7.73 5.66
CA GLY A 146 -13.07 7.09 4.43
C GLY A 146 -12.95 7.99 3.19
N GLU A 147 -13.41 9.24 3.30
CA GLU A 147 -13.31 10.24 2.24
C GLU A 147 -11.86 10.49 1.77
N MET A 148 -10.90 10.56 2.70
CA MET A 148 -9.49 10.71 2.38
C MET A 148 -8.96 9.47 1.63
N TYR A 149 -9.41 8.29 2.04
CA TYR A 149 -9.03 7.02 1.45
C TYR A 149 -9.57 6.90 0.01
N ASP A 150 -10.85 7.21 -0.21
CA ASP A 150 -11.42 7.21 -1.56
C ASP A 150 -10.74 8.23 -2.49
N TRP A 151 -10.44 9.43 -1.97
CA TRP A 151 -9.71 10.43 -2.74
C TRP A 151 -8.34 9.93 -3.16
N TRP A 152 -7.61 9.26 -2.25
CA TRP A 152 -6.29 8.73 -2.52
C TRP A 152 -6.31 7.80 -3.74
N PHE A 153 -7.21 6.83 -3.78
CA PHE A 153 -7.32 5.84 -4.88
C PHE A 153 -7.68 6.46 -6.24
N GLY A 154 -8.40 7.59 -6.25
CA GLY A 154 -8.55 8.38 -7.47
C GLY A 154 -7.28 9.17 -7.85
N TRP A 155 -6.60 9.76 -6.86
CA TRP A 155 -5.53 10.73 -7.08
C TRP A 155 -4.17 10.11 -7.39
N HIS A 156 -3.78 9.02 -6.73
CA HIS A 156 -2.42 8.48 -6.81
C HIS A 156 -2.12 7.76 -8.14
N THR A 157 -3.14 7.33 -8.87
CA THR A 157 -3.01 6.41 -10.02
C THR A 157 -2.59 7.07 -11.33
N THR A 158 -2.55 8.40 -11.37
CA THR A 158 -2.22 9.17 -12.59
C THR A 158 -0.73 9.40 -12.77
N GLU A 159 0.10 9.12 -11.77
CA GLU A 159 1.52 9.46 -11.77
C GLU A 159 2.33 8.55 -10.82
N SER A 160 3.39 7.90 -11.34
CA SER A 160 4.17 6.95 -10.53
C SER A 160 4.83 7.59 -9.30
N ALA A 161 5.20 8.87 -9.35
CA ALA A 161 5.70 9.59 -8.18
C ALA A 161 4.66 9.68 -7.05
N ARG A 162 3.37 9.89 -7.37
CA ARG A 162 2.28 9.84 -6.37
C ARG A 162 2.17 8.44 -5.76
N TYR A 163 2.13 7.41 -6.60
CA TYR A 163 2.05 6.01 -6.15
C TYR A 163 3.21 5.61 -5.22
N LYS A 164 4.41 6.12 -5.48
CA LYS A 164 5.61 5.90 -4.67
C LYS A 164 5.51 6.47 -3.25
N LEU A 165 4.76 7.55 -3.02
CA LEU A 165 4.53 8.07 -1.66
C LEU A 165 3.96 7.00 -0.73
N TRP A 166 3.16 6.07 -1.27
CA TRP A 166 2.47 5.05 -0.50
C TRP A 166 3.39 4.00 0.11
N ASN A 167 4.32 3.48 -0.71
CA ASN A 167 5.31 2.51 -0.28
C ASN A 167 6.68 2.85 -0.90
N PRO A 168 7.43 3.76 -0.26
CA PRO A 168 8.71 4.26 -0.74
C PRO A 168 9.78 3.21 -1.02
N VAL A 169 9.64 2.03 -0.42
CA VAL A 169 10.62 0.94 -0.49
C VAL A 169 10.21 -0.17 -1.46
N ALA A 170 9.02 -0.11 -2.06
CA ALA A 170 8.51 -1.18 -2.92
C ALA A 170 7.91 -0.71 -4.25
N HIS A 171 7.22 0.44 -4.28
CA HIS A 171 6.52 0.89 -5.48
C HIS A 171 7.50 1.48 -6.51
N GLN A 172 7.40 1.05 -7.77
CA GLN A 172 8.28 1.53 -8.84
C GLN A 172 7.53 2.26 -9.94
N TYR A 173 6.39 1.71 -10.36
CA TYR A 173 5.65 2.20 -11.52
C TYR A 173 4.15 2.01 -11.33
N ALA A 174 3.38 2.95 -11.86
CA ALA A 174 1.92 2.88 -11.94
C ALA A 174 1.42 3.60 -13.19
N TYR A 175 0.40 3.01 -13.81
CA TYR A 175 -0.33 3.57 -14.94
C TYR A 175 -1.77 3.07 -14.92
N ARG A 176 -2.78 3.96 -14.92
CA ARG A 176 -4.19 3.53 -14.99
C ARG A 176 -4.75 3.44 -16.42
N LYS A 177 -5.77 2.61 -16.57
CA LYS A 177 -6.71 2.54 -17.72
C LYS A 177 -8.15 2.72 -17.21
N PRO A 178 -9.00 3.54 -17.87
CA PRO A 178 -8.65 4.45 -18.95
C PRO A 178 -7.61 5.48 -18.48
N ASP A 179 -6.83 6.02 -19.41
CA ASP A 179 -5.76 6.97 -19.10
C ASP A 179 -6.26 8.40 -18.94
N SER A 180 -7.56 8.61 -19.15
CA SER A 180 -8.30 9.85 -18.94
C SER A 180 -9.70 9.53 -18.43
N GLU A 181 -10.23 10.33 -17.51
CA GLU A 181 -11.56 10.16 -16.94
C GLU A 181 -12.15 11.53 -16.58
N ASP A 182 -13.45 11.72 -16.81
CA ASP A 182 -14.15 12.92 -16.36
C ASP A 182 -14.65 12.72 -14.93
N TRP A 183 -14.10 13.49 -14.00
CA TRP A 183 -14.51 13.48 -12.59
C TRP A 183 -15.67 14.44 -12.28
N SER A 184 -16.20 15.13 -13.30
CA SER A 184 -17.34 16.03 -13.13
C SER A 184 -18.55 15.25 -12.60
N ASN A 185 -19.15 15.76 -11.52
CA ASN A 185 -20.30 15.15 -10.83
C ASN A 185 -20.04 13.75 -10.23
N LYS A 186 -18.79 13.34 -10.03
CA LYS A 186 -18.42 12.07 -9.37
C LYS A 186 -18.00 12.29 -7.92
N THR A 187 -18.52 11.44 -7.02
CA THR A 187 -17.96 11.24 -5.67
C THR A 187 -16.51 10.74 -5.75
N TYR A 188 -15.73 10.79 -4.66
CA TYR A 188 -14.37 10.27 -4.69
C TYR A 188 -14.31 8.78 -5.05
N ALA A 189 -15.23 7.96 -4.54
CA ALA A 189 -15.33 6.54 -4.88
C ALA A 189 -15.54 6.29 -6.39
N GLU A 190 -16.50 7.01 -6.98
CA GLU A 190 -16.82 6.87 -8.41
C GLU A 190 -15.69 7.33 -9.36
N ARG A 191 -14.69 8.06 -8.85
CA ARG A 191 -13.53 8.51 -9.64
C ARG A 191 -12.55 7.39 -9.97
N TYR A 192 -12.62 6.27 -9.25
CA TYR A 192 -11.74 5.12 -9.48
C TYR A 192 -12.48 3.80 -9.74
N TRP A 193 -13.78 3.69 -9.51
CA TRP A 193 -14.52 2.48 -9.90
C TRP A 193 -14.47 2.24 -11.42
N GLY A 194 -14.21 0.99 -11.78
CA GLY A 194 -14.07 0.51 -13.16
C GLY A 194 -12.71 0.82 -13.81
N MET A 195 -11.78 1.50 -13.13
CA MET A 195 -10.42 1.66 -13.66
C MET A 195 -9.55 0.44 -13.33
N VAL A 196 -8.53 0.22 -14.16
CA VAL A 196 -7.50 -0.78 -13.98
C VAL A 196 -6.17 -0.07 -13.73
N SER A 197 -5.52 -0.33 -12.60
CA SER A 197 -4.16 0.11 -12.33
C SER A 197 -3.16 -0.95 -12.78
N TRP A 198 -2.27 -0.58 -13.69
CA TRP A 198 -1.12 -1.38 -14.08
C TRP A 198 0.10 -0.92 -13.28
N ILE A 199 0.61 -1.80 -12.45
CA ILE A 199 1.69 -1.48 -11.51
C ILE A 199 2.87 -2.44 -11.69
N ASP A 200 4.04 -1.94 -11.31
CA ASP A 200 5.25 -2.73 -11.10
C ASP A 200 5.78 -2.37 -9.71
N GLU A 201 5.78 -3.36 -8.83
CA GLU A 201 6.11 -3.18 -7.42
C GLU A 201 6.77 -4.42 -6.83
N PHE A 202 7.55 -4.23 -5.76
CA PHE A 202 8.12 -5.32 -5.01
C PHE A 202 7.14 -5.86 -3.97
N VAL A 203 6.81 -7.15 -4.08
CA VAL A 203 6.20 -7.91 -2.99
C VAL A 203 7.26 -8.90 -2.51
N GLY A 204 7.78 -8.66 -1.30
CA GLY A 204 8.98 -9.34 -0.82
C GLY A 204 10.20 -8.92 -1.64
N ASN A 205 10.92 -9.90 -2.18
CA ASN A 205 12.12 -9.65 -3.00
C ASN A 205 11.85 -9.70 -4.52
N SER A 206 10.59 -9.82 -4.93
CA SER A 206 10.21 -10.05 -6.32
C SER A 206 9.40 -8.87 -6.85
N ALA A 207 9.84 -8.29 -7.96
CA ALA A 207 9.06 -7.32 -8.71
C ALA A 207 7.91 -8.04 -9.42
N ALA A 208 6.68 -7.59 -9.15
CA ALA A 208 5.45 -8.14 -9.68
C ALA A 208 4.79 -7.11 -10.60
N LYS A 209 4.46 -7.55 -11.82
CA LYS A 209 3.60 -6.79 -12.73
C LYS A 209 2.16 -7.18 -12.47
N LEU A 210 1.39 -6.26 -11.91
CA LEU A 210 0.01 -6.52 -11.52
C LEU A 210 -0.95 -5.63 -12.31
N SER A 211 -2.12 -6.18 -12.57
CA SER A 211 -3.28 -5.41 -13.05
C SER A 211 -4.36 -5.51 -12.00
N ILE A 212 -4.76 -4.36 -11.47
CA ILE A 212 -5.71 -4.24 -10.37
C ILE A 212 -6.94 -3.53 -10.90
N GLU A 213 -8.05 -4.24 -11.08
CA GLU A 213 -9.33 -3.63 -11.43
C GLU A 213 -10.07 -3.20 -10.16
N PHE A 214 -10.44 -1.93 -10.10
CA PHE A 214 -11.24 -1.40 -9.00
C PHE A 214 -12.72 -1.63 -9.28
N ILE A 215 -13.38 -2.40 -8.43
CA ILE A 215 -14.82 -2.68 -8.56
C ILE A 215 -15.60 -2.01 -7.43
N PRO A 216 -16.88 -1.66 -7.63
CA PRO A 216 -17.75 -1.23 -6.55
C PRO A 216 -17.88 -2.32 -5.48
N PRO A 217 -17.84 -1.98 -4.17
CA PRO A 217 -17.99 -2.96 -3.09
C PRO A 217 -19.29 -3.79 -3.15
N SER A 218 -20.34 -3.25 -3.78
CA SER A 218 -21.59 -3.96 -4.02
C SER A 218 -21.44 -5.22 -4.85
N GLU A 219 -20.40 -5.32 -5.69
CA GLU A 219 -20.11 -6.53 -6.47
C GLU A 219 -19.67 -7.71 -5.57
N LEU A 220 -19.12 -7.41 -4.39
CA LEU A 220 -18.82 -8.40 -3.35
C LEU A 220 -19.95 -8.55 -2.32
N GLY A 221 -21.11 -7.94 -2.57
CA GLY A 221 -22.26 -7.97 -1.67
C GLY A 221 -22.15 -7.02 -0.48
N VAL A 222 -21.20 -6.09 -0.49
CA VAL A 222 -21.08 -5.06 0.55
C VAL A 222 -22.17 -4.00 0.36
N ASP A 223 -22.97 -3.80 1.40
CA ASP A 223 -23.94 -2.72 1.46
C ASP A 223 -23.34 -1.55 2.23
N THR A 224 -22.78 -0.59 1.50
CA THR A 224 -22.09 0.59 2.06
C THR A 224 -23.05 1.51 2.82
N ALA A 225 -24.37 1.45 2.56
CA ALA A 225 -25.35 2.26 3.27
C ALA A 225 -25.61 1.77 4.70
N LYS A 226 -25.22 0.53 5.05
CA LYS A 226 -25.50 -0.05 6.37
C LYS A 226 -24.60 0.46 7.49
N TRP A 227 -23.57 1.26 7.21
CA TRP A 227 -22.57 1.62 8.23
C TRP A 227 -22.11 3.07 8.12
N ALA A 228 -22.14 3.79 9.24
CA ALA A 228 -21.58 5.13 9.34
C ALA A 228 -20.05 5.05 9.50
N GLU A 229 -19.32 5.73 8.61
CA GLU A 229 -17.86 5.88 8.62
C GLU A 229 -17.06 4.58 8.41
N THR A 230 -17.69 3.57 7.81
CA THR A 230 -16.99 2.42 7.24
C THR A 230 -16.92 2.57 5.73
N GLU A 231 -15.73 2.70 5.17
CA GLU A 231 -15.55 2.72 3.71
C GLU A 231 -14.84 1.48 3.21
N TYR A 232 -15.15 1.12 1.96
CA TYR A 232 -14.65 -0.08 1.31
C TYR A 232 -14.01 0.23 -0.02
N VAL A 233 -12.82 -0.34 -0.22
CA VAL A 233 -12.19 -0.45 -1.54
C VAL A 233 -12.10 -1.93 -1.88
N SER A 234 -12.69 -2.32 -3.01
CA SER A 234 -12.64 -3.68 -3.54
C SER A 234 -11.96 -3.71 -4.89
N GLU A 235 -11.11 -4.71 -5.07
CA GLU A 235 -10.33 -4.90 -6.27
C GLU A 235 -10.41 -6.36 -6.74
N GLY A 236 -10.37 -6.57 -8.06
CA GLY A 236 -10.28 -7.86 -8.73
C GLY A 236 -9.10 -7.89 -9.70
N PHE A 237 -8.39 -9.02 -9.79
CA PHE A 237 -7.17 -9.13 -10.62
C PHE A 237 -7.39 -10.04 -11.85
N ASP A 238 -8.08 -11.16 -11.64
CA ASP A 238 -8.19 -12.30 -12.57
C ASP A 238 -9.57 -13.00 -12.50
N ASN A 239 -10.57 -12.31 -11.93
CA ASN A 239 -11.93 -12.80 -11.62
C ASN A 239 -12.02 -13.92 -10.56
N ILE A 240 -10.91 -14.31 -9.94
CA ILE A 240 -10.88 -15.34 -8.88
C ILE A 240 -10.11 -14.90 -7.64
N SER A 241 -9.30 -13.86 -7.77
CA SER A 241 -8.53 -13.20 -6.73
C SER A 241 -9.10 -11.82 -6.44
N TYR A 242 -9.17 -11.48 -5.16
CA TYR A 242 -9.80 -10.26 -4.69
C TYR A 242 -8.99 -9.60 -3.57
N LEU A 243 -9.09 -8.29 -3.47
CA LEU A 243 -8.66 -7.52 -2.31
C LEU A 243 -9.83 -6.68 -1.81
N LEU A 244 -9.98 -6.61 -0.49
CA LEU A 244 -10.93 -5.75 0.20
C LEU A 244 -10.22 -4.99 1.32
N HIS A 245 -10.30 -3.66 1.28
CA HIS A 245 -9.91 -2.79 2.37
C HIS A 245 -11.15 -2.21 3.04
N GLN A 246 -11.20 -2.26 4.37
CA GLN A 246 -12.24 -1.65 5.18
C GLN A 246 -11.61 -0.61 6.11
N VAL A 247 -11.86 0.68 5.86
CA VAL A 247 -11.57 1.74 6.85
C VAL A 247 -12.67 1.68 7.89
N ARG A 248 -12.35 1.36 9.15
CA ARG A 248 -13.34 1.21 10.23
C ARG A 248 -13.12 2.24 11.33
N ARG A 249 -14.16 3.01 11.66
CA ARG A 249 -14.17 3.88 12.83
C ARG A 249 -14.66 3.17 14.10
N LYS A 250 -13.86 3.28 15.15
CA LYS A 250 -14.18 2.78 16.49
C LYS A 250 -15.00 3.81 17.29
N PRO A 251 -15.67 3.38 18.38
CA PRO A 251 -16.46 4.28 19.22
C PRO A 251 -15.68 5.44 19.86
N ASP A 252 -14.38 5.26 20.09
CA ASP A 252 -13.45 6.28 20.61
C ASP A 252 -13.01 7.30 19.53
N GLY A 253 -13.48 7.16 18.29
CA GLY A 253 -13.11 8.00 17.15
C GLY A 253 -11.83 7.56 16.44
N TYR A 254 -11.13 6.57 16.97
CA TYR A 254 -9.96 5.97 16.35
C TYR A 254 -10.35 5.22 15.07
N ARG A 255 -9.48 5.20 14.06
CA ARG A 255 -9.70 4.47 12.81
C ARG A 255 -8.59 3.45 12.56
N GLU A 256 -9.00 2.31 12.03
CA GLU A 256 -8.13 1.22 11.62
C GLU A 256 -8.49 0.78 10.21
N LEU A 257 -7.53 0.17 9.51
CA LEU A 257 -7.75 -0.45 8.21
C LEU A 257 -7.72 -1.96 8.39
N ARG A 258 -8.77 -2.64 7.93
CA ARG A 258 -8.81 -4.10 7.87
C ARG A 258 -8.75 -4.53 6.42
N SER A 259 -7.63 -5.13 6.04
CA SER A 259 -7.36 -5.61 4.68
C SER A 259 -7.57 -7.12 4.61
N ARG A 260 -8.19 -7.59 3.53
CA ARG A 260 -8.29 -9.01 3.19
C ARG A 260 -7.90 -9.22 1.74
N PHE A 261 -7.02 -10.19 1.51
CA PHE A 261 -6.66 -10.64 0.18
C PHE A 261 -7.09 -12.09 0.03
N TRP A 262 -7.62 -12.44 -1.13
CA TRP A 262 -7.88 -13.80 -1.56
C TRP A 262 -7.10 -14.00 -2.84
N ILE A 263 -5.97 -14.68 -2.77
CA ILE A 263 -5.10 -14.88 -3.93
C ILE A 263 -5.22 -16.33 -4.38
N ALA A 264 -5.87 -16.54 -5.52
CA ALA A 264 -5.96 -17.84 -6.14
C ALA A 264 -4.57 -18.31 -6.55
N HIS A 265 -4.28 -19.60 -6.34
CA HIS A 265 -2.99 -20.22 -6.69
C HIS A 265 -1.76 -19.54 -6.05
N GLY A 266 -1.96 -18.83 -4.93
CA GLY A 266 -0.87 -18.20 -4.18
C GLY A 266 0.03 -19.23 -3.49
N THR A 267 1.15 -18.75 -2.95
CA THR A 267 2.07 -19.56 -2.14
C THR A 267 2.11 -19.06 -0.69
N PRO A 268 2.55 -19.89 0.28
CA PRO A 268 2.80 -19.42 1.63
C PRO A 268 3.74 -18.20 1.68
N GLN A 269 4.77 -18.18 0.82
CA GLN A 269 5.70 -17.07 0.74
C GLN A 269 5.02 -15.78 0.27
N LEU A 270 4.15 -15.88 -0.74
CA LEU A 270 3.34 -14.74 -1.17
C LEU A 270 2.42 -14.25 -0.05
N GLY A 271 1.80 -15.15 0.71
CA GLY A 271 0.97 -14.78 1.87
C GLY A 271 1.75 -14.00 2.93
N HIS A 272 2.97 -14.43 3.22
CA HIS A 272 3.90 -13.71 4.11
C HIS A 272 4.24 -12.33 3.56
N ASP A 273 4.73 -12.27 2.32
CA ASP A 273 5.28 -11.04 1.73
C ASP A 273 4.19 -9.99 1.50
N LEU A 274 2.99 -10.42 1.12
CA LEU A 274 1.83 -9.55 0.95
C LEU A 274 1.34 -9.00 2.29
N ALA A 275 1.40 -9.79 3.37
CA ALA A 275 1.06 -9.30 4.71
C ALA A 275 2.02 -8.19 5.18
N VAL A 276 3.32 -8.37 4.96
CA VAL A 276 4.35 -7.36 5.26
C VAL A 276 4.16 -6.12 4.40
N HIS A 277 3.97 -6.31 3.09
CA HIS A 277 3.76 -5.22 2.13
C HIS A 277 2.54 -4.37 2.52
N CYS A 278 1.39 -5.01 2.71
CA CYS A 278 0.14 -4.32 3.05
C CYS A 278 0.22 -3.59 4.39
N PHE A 279 0.84 -4.18 5.42
CA PHE A 279 0.99 -3.46 6.69
C PHE A 279 1.83 -2.20 6.50
N THR A 280 2.94 -2.32 5.78
CA THR A 280 3.91 -1.24 5.59
C THR A 280 3.29 -0.07 4.86
N GLU A 281 2.68 -0.31 3.69
CA GLU A 281 2.12 0.75 2.85
C GLU A 281 0.92 1.44 3.53
N MET A 282 0.02 0.66 4.17
CA MET A 282 -1.21 1.22 4.72
C MET A 282 -0.92 2.02 5.99
N THR A 283 -0.03 1.52 6.84
CA THR A 283 0.42 2.27 8.01
C THR A 283 1.21 3.52 7.58
N HIS A 284 2.04 3.42 6.55
CA HIS A 284 2.79 4.57 6.03
C HIS A 284 1.86 5.65 5.45
N LEU A 285 0.87 5.26 4.65
CA LEU A 285 -0.16 6.15 4.12
C LEU A 285 -0.86 6.93 5.24
N GLY A 286 -1.16 6.26 6.35
CA GLY A 286 -1.75 6.87 7.55
C GLY A 286 -0.93 8.00 8.18
N THR A 287 0.37 8.10 7.88
CA THR A 287 1.26 9.13 8.43
C THR A 287 1.17 10.48 7.71
N PHE A 288 0.71 10.52 6.46
CA PHE A 288 0.72 11.74 5.65
C PHE A 288 -0.60 12.02 4.92
N LEU A 289 -1.46 11.02 4.73
CA LEU A 289 -2.69 11.17 3.93
C LEU A 289 -3.59 12.32 4.40
N PRO A 290 -3.82 12.57 5.71
CA PRO A 290 -4.68 13.69 6.13
C PRO A 290 -4.15 15.06 5.70
N GLU A 291 -2.84 15.30 5.82
CA GLU A 291 -2.20 16.55 5.41
C GLU A 291 -2.14 16.69 3.89
N LEU A 292 -1.80 15.60 3.20
CA LEU A 292 -1.79 15.55 1.73
C LEU A 292 -3.20 15.83 1.17
N PHE A 293 -4.23 15.19 1.72
CA PHE A 293 -5.62 15.42 1.34
C PHE A 293 -6.02 16.87 1.56
N ALA A 294 -5.70 17.45 2.72
CA ALA A 294 -6.04 18.84 3.03
C ALA A 294 -5.47 19.84 2.01
N GLU A 295 -4.30 19.55 1.44
CA GLU A 295 -3.63 20.41 0.46
C GLU A 295 -4.00 20.10 -1.00
N PHE A 296 -4.23 18.83 -1.35
CA PHE A 296 -4.37 18.38 -2.74
C PHE A 296 -5.75 17.84 -3.11
N LYS A 297 -6.74 17.79 -2.20
CA LYS A 297 -8.10 17.30 -2.51
C LYS A 297 -8.76 18.03 -3.69
N ASP A 298 -8.42 19.30 -3.85
CA ASP A 298 -8.92 20.18 -4.91
C ASP A 298 -7.98 20.21 -6.13
N THR A 299 -7.26 19.11 -6.38
CA THR A 299 -6.35 18.95 -7.53
C THR A 299 -6.71 17.70 -8.33
N VAL A 300 -6.30 17.71 -9.60
CA VAL A 300 -6.45 16.59 -10.53
C VAL A 300 -5.11 15.86 -10.71
#